data_AF-A0A1F9CQ09-F1
#
_entry.id   AF-A0A1F9CQ09-F1
#
_cell.length_a   1.000
_cell.length_b   1.000
_cell.length_c   1.000
_cell.angle_alpha   90.00
_cell.angle_beta   90.00
_cell.angle_gamma   90.00
#
_symmetry.space_group_name_H-M   'P 1'
#
loop_
_entity.id
_entity.type
_entity.pdbx_description
1 polymer ?
#
loop_
_entity_poly.entity_id
_entity_poly.type
_entity_poly.pdbx_seq_one_letter_code
_entity_poly.pdbx_strand_id
1 'polypeptide(L)'
;MKITTKLWIGLGVLILLAPLGLLLPEHFKAGAAWGEWGIDEIKKLVGYVPRGLEKLAPLWNAPLPDYVFKGWEGKGLSHLSLAYIISAVVGIAVTVGASL
;
A
#
# COMPACT_ATOMS: atom_id res chain seq x y z
N MET A 1 21.60 10.37 -27.83
CA MET A 1 22.18 9.38 -26.88
C MET A 1 22.19 9.84 -25.41
N LYS A 2 22.40 11.14 -25.08
CA LYS A 2 22.54 11.60 -23.68
C LYS A 2 21.27 11.47 -22.81
N ILE A 3 20.08 11.62 -23.39
CA ILE A 3 18.80 11.50 -22.64
C ILE A 3 18.58 10.06 -22.17
N THR A 4 18.82 9.08 -23.04
CA THR A 4 18.57 7.67 -22.77
C THR A 4 19.46 7.16 -21.64
N THR A 5 20.75 7.54 -21.64
CA THR A 5 21.66 7.20 -20.54
C THR A 5 21.21 7.78 -19.20
N LYS A 6 20.76 9.04 -19.17
CA LYS A 6 20.23 9.67 -17.96
C LYS A 6 18.96 8.96 -17.45
N LEU A 7 18.07 8.57 -18.36
CA LEU A 7 16.88 7.78 -18.01
C LEU A 7 17.25 6.43 -17.40
N TRP A 8 18.21 5.71 -18.00
CA TRP A 8 18.68 4.43 -17.45
C TRP A 8 19.30 4.56 -16.07
N ILE A 9 20.07 5.63 -15.83
CA ILE A 9 20.60 5.92 -14.50
C ILE A 9 19.45 6.16 -13.51
N GLY A 10 18.46 6.98 -13.89
CA GLY A 10 17.28 7.23 -13.05
C GLY A 10 16.49 5.95 -12.74
N LEU A 11 16.27 5.10 -13.73
CA LEU A 11 15.65 3.79 -13.56
C LEU A 11 16.46 2.89 -12.61
N GLY A 12 17.78 2.85 -12.78
CA GLY A 12 18.66 2.10 -11.88
C GLY A 12 18.56 2.56 -10.43
N VAL A 13 18.49 3.88 -10.21
CA VAL A 13 18.27 4.45 -8.87
C VAL A 13 16.90 4.05 -8.32
N LEU A 14 15.83 4.13 -9.11
CA LEU A 14 14.48 3.74 -8.67
C LEU A 14 14.39 2.25 -8.31
N ILE A 15 15.05 1.39 -9.08
CA ILE A 15 15.13 -0.06 -8.80
C ILE A 15 15.78 -0.31 -7.43
N LEU A 16 16.76 0.50 -7.03
CA LEU A 16 17.40 0.39 -5.72
C LEU A 16 16.54 1.02 -4.60
N LEU A 17 15.89 2.15 -4.87
CA LEU A 17 15.07 2.84 -3.87
C LEU A 17 13.78 2.08 -3.52
N ALA A 18 13.17 1.37 -4.47
CA ALA A 18 11.93 0.63 -4.24
C ALA A 18 12.04 -0.43 -3.11
N PRO A 19 13.01 -1.38 -3.12
CA PRO A 19 13.17 -2.32 -2.01
C PRO A 19 13.66 -1.63 -0.74
N LEU A 20 14.46 -0.56 -0.84
CA LEU A 20 14.89 0.20 0.34
C LEU A 20 13.71 0.84 1.09
N GLY A 21 12.69 1.30 0.37
CA GLY A 21 11.46 1.84 0.95
C GLY A 21 10.63 0.83 1.76
N LEU A 22 10.90 -0.47 1.61
CA LEU A 22 10.31 -1.56 2.40
C LEU A 22 11.27 -2.03 3.51
N LEU A 23 12.52 -2.28 3.15
CA LEU A 23 13.53 -2.86 4.04
C LEU A 23 13.94 -1.91 5.17
N LEU A 24 14.07 -0.60 4.91
CA LEU A 24 14.48 0.35 5.93
C LEU A 24 13.39 0.52 7.01
N PRO A 25 12.11 0.75 6.67
CA PRO A 25 11.06 0.81 7.69
C PRO A 25 10.93 -0.48 8.50
N GLU A 26 11.04 -1.64 7.87
CA GLU A 26 11.02 -2.93 8.55
C GLU A 26 12.21 -3.10 9.51
N HIS A 27 13.43 -2.81 9.03
CA HIS A 27 14.66 -2.98 9.81
C HIS A 27 14.73 -2.01 11.01
N PHE A 28 14.34 -0.75 10.82
CA PHE A 28 14.37 0.27 11.86
C PHE A 28 13.06 0.36 12.67
N LYS A 29 12.08 -0.50 12.40
CA LYS A 29 10.73 -0.46 12.99
C LYS A 29 10.07 0.92 12.86
N ALA A 30 10.27 1.57 11.72
CA ALA A 30 9.81 2.94 11.47
C ALA A 30 8.34 3.04 10.99
N GLY A 31 7.61 1.92 10.96
CA GLY A 31 6.21 1.85 10.52
C GLY A 31 6.07 1.36 9.09
N ALA A 32 5.01 1.80 8.40
CA ALA A 32 4.71 1.41 7.03
C ALA A 32 5.78 1.83 6.00
N ALA A 33 5.68 1.20 4.83
CA ALA A 33 6.49 1.49 3.66
C ALA A 33 6.38 2.95 3.24
N TRP A 34 7.44 3.46 2.62
CA TRP A 34 7.42 4.83 2.10
C TRP A 34 6.31 5.02 1.06
N GLY A 35 5.35 5.89 1.37
CA GLY A 35 4.21 6.20 0.52
C GLY A 35 2.94 5.41 0.87
N GLU A 36 3.00 4.43 1.77
CA GLU A 36 1.85 3.61 2.19
C GLU A 36 1.29 4.02 3.56
N TRP A 37 1.58 5.25 4.01
CA TRP A 37 1.20 5.69 5.35
C TRP A 37 -0.30 5.94 5.52
N GLY A 38 -0.88 5.39 6.59
CA GLY A 38 -2.22 5.71 7.05
C GLY A 38 -2.31 7.04 7.82
N ILE A 39 -3.54 7.52 8.08
CA ILE A 39 -3.78 8.74 8.88
C ILE A 39 -3.10 8.67 10.25
N ASP A 40 -3.23 7.53 10.93
CA ASP A 40 -2.68 7.32 12.27
C ASP A 40 -1.14 7.34 12.26
N GLU A 41 -0.53 6.86 11.18
CA GLU A 41 0.92 6.85 11.01
C GLU A 41 1.44 8.24 10.70
N ILE A 42 0.78 8.99 9.81
CA ILE A 42 1.10 10.40 9.56
C ILE A 42 1.02 11.21 10.86
N LYS A 43 -0.02 10.97 11.67
CA LYS A 43 -0.16 11.62 12.98
C LYS A 43 1.01 11.28 13.92
N LYS A 44 1.47 10.02 13.93
CA LYS A 44 2.63 9.59 14.74
C LYS A 44 3.95 10.21 14.24
N LEU A 45 4.13 10.30 12.92
CA LEU A 45 5.35 10.82 12.30
C LEU A 45 5.48 12.34 12.42
N VAL A 46 4.38 13.07 12.22
CA VAL A 46 4.38 14.54 12.09
C VAL A 46 3.76 15.23 13.32
N GLY A 47 3.08 14.48 14.20
CA GLY A 47 2.44 14.99 15.41
C GLY A 47 1.02 15.54 15.20
N TYR A 48 0.54 15.63 13.95
CA TYR A 48 -0.82 16.07 13.62
C TYR A 48 -1.31 15.42 12.32
N VAL A 49 -2.62 15.48 12.08
CA VAL A 49 -3.23 15.06 10.80
C VAL A 49 -3.40 16.30 9.90
N PRO A 50 -2.84 16.33 8.69
CA PRO A 50 -3.06 17.42 7.76
C PRO A 50 -4.56 17.58 7.44
N ARG A 51 -5.08 18.81 7.47
CA ARG A 51 -6.52 19.10 7.26
C ARG A 51 -7.10 18.52 5.96
N GLY A 52 -6.31 18.45 4.89
CA GLY A 52 -6.73 17.82 3.65
C GLY A 52 -6.95 16.31 3.80
N LEU A 53 -6.02 15.63 4.48
CA LEU A 53 -6.12 14.20 4.78
C LEU A 53 -7.31 13.90 5.69
N GLU A 54 -7.51 14.72 6.73
CA GLU A 54 -8.63 14.61 7.66
C GLU A 54 -10.00 14.66 6.96
N LYS A 55 -10.13 15.51 5.93
CA LYS A 55 -11.37 15.64 5.17
C LYS A 55 -11.57 14.53 4.12
N LEU A 56 -10.50 14.08 3.50
CA LEU A 56 -10.57 13.18 2.35
C LEU A 56 -10.57 11.71 2.74
N ALA A 57 -9.80 11.32 3.75
CA ALA A 57 -9.63 9.93 4.10
C ALA A 57 -10.93 9.22 4.57
N PRO A 58 -11.88 9.88 5.26
CA PRO A 58 -13.16 9.24 5.59
C PRO A 58 -14.10 9.02 4.40
N LEU A 59 -13.85 9.67 3.24
CA LEU A 59 -14.77 9.61 2.09
C LEU A 59 -14.82 8.23 1.45
N TRP A 60 -13.77 7.44 1.60
CA TRP A 60 -13.68 6.11 1.02
C TRP A 60 -13.06 5.14 2.01
N ASN A 61 -13.84 4.16 2.42
CA ASN A 61 -13.34 3.01 3.19
C ASN A 61 -13.33 1.81 2.25
N ALA A 62 -12.17 1.19 2.07
CA ALA A 62 -12.06 -0.01 1.26
C ALA A 62 -13.01 -1.09 1.83
N PRO A 63 -13.84 -1.76 1.01
CA PRO A 63 -14.75 -2.81 1.47
C PRO A 63 -14.02 -3.97 2.16
N LEU A 64 -12.77 -4.20 1.80
CA LEU A 64 -11.94 -5.28 2.31
C LEU A 64 -10.51 -4.76 2.50
N PRO A 65 -10.24 -4.06 3.63
CA PRO A 65 -8.92 -3.52 3.95
C PRO A 65 -7.87 -4.63 3.99
N ASP A 66 -6.67 -4.32 3.51
CA ASP A 66 -5.52 -5.23 3.47
C ASP A 66 -5.77 -6.59 2.79
N TYR A 67 -6.87 -6.70 2.02
CA TYR A 67 -7.30 -7.95 1.37
C TYR A 67 -7.56 -9.11 2.35
N VAL A 68 -7.87 -8.79 3.62
CA VAL A 68 -8.16 -9.77 4.68
C VAL A 68 -9.61 -9.66 5.16
N PHE A 69 -10.22 -10.79 5.50
CA PHE A 69 -11.54 -10.79 6.13
C PHE A 69 -11.46 -10.31 7.59
N LYS A 70 -12.46 -9.54 8.02
CA LYS A 70 -12.55 -9.07 9.40
C LYS A 70 -12.44 -10.24 10.39
N GLY A 71 -11.50 -10.14 11.33
CA GLY A 71 -11.21 -11.19 12.32
C GLY A 71 -10.29 -12.32 11.82
N TRP A 72 -9.74 -12.20 10.61
CA TRP A 72 -8.65 -13.06 10.12
C TRP A 72 -7.28 -12.37 10.18
N GLU A 73 -7.25 -11.10 10.61
CA GLU A 73 -6.06 -10.33 10.94
C GLU A 73 -5.26 -11.07 12.04
N GLY A 74 -4.12 -11.67 11.66
CA GLY A 74 -3.28 -12.46 12.56
C GLY A 74 -3.46 -13.99 12.48
N LYS A 75 -4.31 -14.50 11.58
CA LYS A 75 -4.31 -15.93 11.25
C LYS A 75 -3.06 -16.32 10.46
N GLY A 76 -2.75 -17.61 10.45
CA GLY A 76 -1.61 -18.15 9.70
C GLY A 76 -1.68 -17.88 8.21
N LEU A 77 -0.53 -17.96 7.54
CA LEU A 77 -0.33 -17.59 6.13
C LEU A 77 -1.39 -18.18 5.18
N SER A 78 -1.82 -19.42 5.41
CA SER A 78 -2.85 -20.08 4.60
C SER A 78 -4.19 -19.33 4.55
N HIS A 79 -4.62 -18.77 5.68
CA HIS A 79 -5.88 -18.02 5.76
C HIS A 79 -5.75 -16.66 5.08
N LEU A 80 -4.61 -15.99 5.27
CA LEU A 80 -4.31 -14.71 4.63
C LEU A 80 -4.23 -14.86 3.11
N SER A 81 -3.52 -15.89 2.62
CA SER A 81 -3.45 -16.20 1.18
C SER A 81 -4.82 -16.52 0.59
N LEU A 82 -5.66 -17.26 1.30
CA LEU A 82 -7.02 -17.57 0.84
C LEU A 82 -7.87 -16.30 0.75
N ALA A 83 -7.85 -15.44 1.78
CA ALA A 83 -8.57 -14.17 1.78
C ALA A 83 -8.12 -13.26 0.63
N TYR A 84 -6.80 -13.20 0.38
CA TYR A 84 -6.21 -12.44 -0.72
C TYR A 84 -6.70 -12.93 -2.09
N ILE A 85 -6.69 -14.26 -2.32
CA ILE A 85 -7.19 -14.85 -3.57
C ILE A 85 -8.67 -14.54 -3.77
N ILE A 86 -9.49 -14.69 -2.73
CA ILE A 86 -10.93 -14.38 -2.81
C ILE A 86 -11.14 -12.89 -3.12
N SER A 87 -10.36 -12.00 -2.47
CA SER A 87 -10.43 -10.57 -2.75
C SER A 87 -10.07 -10.25 -4.20
N ALA A 88 -9.09 -10.95 -4.78
CA ALA A 88 -8.74 -10.80 -6.19
C ALA A 88 -9.88 -11.23 -7.12
N VAL A 89 -10.52 -12.38 -6.84
CA VAL A 89 -11.67 -12.86 -7.62
C VAL A 89 -12.84 -11.87 -7.57
N VAL A 90 -13.13 -11.33 -6.38
CA VAL A 90 -14.17 -10.30 -6.19
C VAL A 90 -13.82 -9.04 -6.99
N GLY A 91 -12.57 -8.58 -6.90
CA GLY A 91 -12.09 -7.42 -7.66
C GLY A 91 -12.24 -7.60 -9.17
N ILE A 92 -11.90 -8.77 -9.70
CA ILE A 92 -12.09 -9.12 -11.12
C ILE A 92 -13.58 -9.07 -11.48
N ALA A 93 -14.43 -9.73 -10.69
CA ALA A 93 -15.86 -9.79 -10.96
C ALA A 93 -16.50 -8.38 -10.99
N VAL A 94 -16.15 -7.52 -10.02
CA VAL A 94 -16.62 -6.13 -9.98
C VAL A 94 -16.13 -5.34 -11.20
N THR A 95 -14.85 -5.49 -11.57
CA THR A 95 -14.27 -4.75 -12.71
C THR A 95 -14.93 -5.16 -14.03
N VAL A 96 -15.11 -6.47 -14.26
CA VAL A 96 -15.79 -6.99 -15.45
C VAL A 96 -17.24 -6.55 -15.47
N GLY A 97 -17.95 -6.70 -14.35
CA GLY A 97 -19.36 -6.29 -14.25
C GLY A 97 -19.58 -4.79 -14.47
N ALA A 98 -18.64 -3.93 -14.04
CA ALA A 98 -18.69 -2.49 -14.29
C ALA A 98 -18.31 -2.09 -15.73
N SER A 99 -17.67 -2.99 -16.48
CA SER A 99 -17.20 -2.74 -17.85
C SER A 99 -18.17 -3.24 -18.93
N LEU A 100 -19.25 -3.93 -18.53
CA LEU A 100 -20.34 -4.42 -19.40
C LEU A 100 -21.54 -3.46 -19.33
#